data_AF-A0A6J0BSG6-F1
#
_entry.id   AF-A0A6J0BSG6-F1
#
_cell.length_a   1.000
_cell.length_b   1.000
_cell.length_c   1.000
_cell.angle_alpha   90.00
_cell.angle_beta   90.00
_cell.angle_gamma   90.00
#
_symmetry.space_group_name_H-M   'P 1'
#
loop_
_entity.id
_entity.type
_entity.pdbx_description
1 polymer ?
#
loop_
_entity_poly.entity_id
_entity_poly.type
_entity_poly.pdbx_seq_one_letter_code
_entity_poly.pdbx_strand_id
1 'polypeptide(L)'
;MNFRVDKGSFLNRYADKELAADAEEECKKSEDSCNADRDTINDPLVIPGECGSCLKPTTKEELLSMVLKCANFAAEKHSNQRRKDAAETPYINHPLGVANILANEGSVYDPIVILAALLHDTVEDTETSFEEIEKEFGETVRKVVAEVTDDKSLPKAERKRLQIENATSRSDRAKLVTLADKIYNLRDIQKSPPLGWSDIRVREYFQWAKKVVDNCRGTNSALENTLDSIFAKQCKETRKNCNCIKRLSPVCDESYLCI
;
A
#
# COMPACT_ATOMS: atom_id res chain seq x y z
N MET A 1 3.50 55.89 7.56
CA MET A 1 3.82 55.11 8.77
C MET A 1 4.66 53.92 8.34
N ASN A 2 5.96 53.97 8.58
CA ASN A 2 6.91 52.90 8.30
C ASN A 2 7.04 52.04 9.56
N PHE A 3 6.78 50.73 9.46
CA PHE A 3 7.17 49.77 10.48
C PHE A 3 8.39 49.00 9.99
N ARG A 4 9.53 49.33 10.60
CA ARG A 4 10.78 48.57 10.61
C ARG A 4 10.54 47.28 11.41
N VAL A 5 10.93 46.14 10.86
CA VAL A 5 11.12 44.90 11.64
C VAL A 5 12.61 44.63 11.72
N ASP A 6 13.04 44.40 12.96
CA ASP A 6 14.40 44.29 13.45
C ASP A 6 15.09 43.02 12.93
N LYS A 7 16.31 43.16 12.41
CA LYS A 7 17.19 42.01 12.09
C LYS A 7 18.12 41.79 13.27
N GLY A 8 17.61 41.07 14.27
CA GLY A 8 18.36 40.61 15.42
C GLY A 8 19.26 39.42 15.05
N SER A 9 20.55 39.65 15.20
CA SER A 9 21.67 38.71 15.13
C SER A 9 21.51 37.48 16.03
N PHE A 10 21.71 36.28 15.47
CA PHE A 10 22.05 35.09 16.24
C PHE A 10 23.51 34.71 15.94
N LEU A 11 24.37 35.10 16.87
CA LEU A 11 25.63 34.50 17.30
C LEU A 11 26.61 33.94 16.23
N ASN A 12 27.67 34.71 16.07
CA ASN A 12 29.02 34.33 15.68
C ASN A 12 29.58 33.19 16.56
N ARG A 13 30.29 32.22 15.95
CA ARG A 13 31.68 31.78 16.28
C ARG A 13 31.97 30.43 15.62
N TYR A 14 32.88 30.36 14.63
CA TYR A 14 34.31 30.07 14.87
C TYR A 14 34.57 28.80 15.71
N ALA A 15 33.84 27.71 15.46
CA ALA A 15 34.14 26.39 16.03
C ALA A 15 34.14 25.23 15.00
N ASP A 16 33.96 25.52 13.70
CA ASP A 16 33.71 24.49 12.68
C ASP A 16 34.95 23.92 11.98
N LYS A 17 36.17 24.26 12.43
CA LYS A 17 37.41 23.78 11.78
C LYS A 17 38.21 22.75 12.56
N GLU A 18 38.06 22.68 13.88
CA GLU A 18 38.70 21.61 14.69
C GLU A 18 37.80 20.38 14.84
N LEU A 19 36.48 20.55 14.95
CA LEU A 19 35.52 19.43 14.99
C LEU A 19 35.42 18.64 13.66
N ALA A 20 35.75 19.28 12.54
CA ALA A 20 35.78 18.62 11.23
C ALA A 20 37.05 17.76 11.04
N ALA A 21 38.16 18.14 11.68
CA ALA A 21 39.41 17.39 11.61
C ALA A 21 39.34 16.10 12.46
N ASP A 22 38.67 16.17 13.61
CA ASP A 22 38.48 14.99 14.48
C ASP A 22 37.49 13.97 13.87
N ALA A 23 36.49 14.43 13.10
CA ALA A 23 35.56 13.56 12.38
C ALA A 23 36.21 12.83 11.18
N GLU A 24 37.20 13.45 10.52
CA GLU A 24 37.99 12.80 9.47
C GLU A 24 38.96 11.74 10.03
N GLU A 25 39.39 11.88 11.29
CA GLU A 25 40.35 10.96 11.93
C GLU A 25 39.68 9.73 12.56
N GLU A 26 38.41 9.83 12.98
CA GLU A 26 37.62 8.66 13.40
C GLU A 26 37.19 7.76 12.23
N CYS A 27 37.01 8.32 11.02
CA CYS A 27 36.64 7.56 9.82
C CYS A 27 37.80 6.69 9.28
N LYS A 28 39.06 6.94 9.70
CA LYS A 28 40.24 6.19 9.25
C LYS A 28 40.50 4.88 10.00
N LYS A 29 39.64 4.49 10.94
CA LYS A 29 39.79 3.24 11.73
C LYS A 29 38.95 2.07 11.25
N SER A 30 38.26 2.17 10.12
CA SER A 30 37.56 1.04 9.50
C SER A 30 37.72 1.05 7.98
N GLU A 31 38.92 0.70 7.49
CA GLU A 31 39.18 0.57 6.04
C GLU A 31 38.50 -0.66 5.39
N ASP A 32 37.62 -1.39 6.09
CA ASP A 32 37.03 -2.64 5.60
C ASP A 32 35.51 -2.62 5.30
N SER A 33 34.82 -1.47 5.24
CA SER A 33 33.35 -1.51 5.04
C SER A 33 32.71 -0.47 4.10
N CYS A 34 33.46 0.25 3.27
CA CYS A 34 32.89 1.24 2.36
C CYS A 34 32.71 0.72 0.91
N ASN A 35 31.87 -0.30 0.74
CA ASN A 35 31.33 -0.69 -0.58
C ASN A 35 29.80 -0.53 -0.57
N ALA A 36 29.31 0.69 -0.73
CA ALA A 36 27.94 0.93 -1.13
C ALA A 36 27.93 1.14 -2.66
N ASP A 37 27.42 0.16 -3.40
CA ASP A 37 27.12 0.32 -4.83
C ASP A 37 26.19 1.53 -5.01
N ARG A 38 26.53 2.46 -5.91
CA ARG A 38 25.77 3.71 -6.13
C ARG A 38 24.30 3.47 -6.51
N ASP A 39 23.96 2.26 -6.94
CA ASP A 39 22.58 1.84 -7.24
C ASP A 39 21.70 1.65 -5.98
N THR A 40 22.29 1.61 -4.79
CA THR A 40 21.59 1.47 -3.49
C THR A 40 21.12 2.79 -2.88
N ILE A 41 21.49 3.93 -3.46
CA ILE A 41 21.25 5.27 -2.90
C ILE A 41 19.78 5.74 -3.05
N ASN A 42 18.98 5.02 -3.83
CA ASN A 42 17.56 5.33 -4.03
C ASN A 42 16.62 4.54 -3.09
N ASP A 43 17.08 3.77 -2.10
CA ASP A 43 16.16 3.09 -1.18
C ASP A 43 15.65 4.06 -0.09
N PRO A 44 14.34 4.26 0.10
CA PRO A 44 13.78 5.17 1.11
C PRO A 44 14.17 4.81 2.55
N LEU A 45 14.56 3.56 2.79
CA LEU A 45 14.98 3.09 4.11
C LEU A 45 16.46 3.32 4.39
N VAL A 46 17.19 3.89 3.43
CA VAL A 46 18.62 4.06 3.51
C VAL A 46 19.02 5.44 2.98
N ILE A 47 19.57 6.27 3.85
CA ILE A 47 20.00 7.63 3.50
C ILE A 47 21.53 7.74 3.55
N PRO A 48 22.15 8.60 2.71
CA PRO A 48 23.57 8.88 2.83
C PRO A 48 23.91 9.39 4.24
N GLY A 49 24.90 8.79 4.87
CA GLY A 49 25.45 9.29 6.13
C GLY A 49 26.43 10.46 5.91
N GLU A 50 27.06 10.90 6.98
CA GLU A 50 27.83 12.17 7.00
C GLU A 50 29.06 12.13 6.08
N CYS A 51 29.70 10.97 5.93
CA CYS A 51 30.60 10.72 4.82
C CYS A 51 29.76 10.13 3.67
N GLY A 52 29.60 10.83 2.55
CA GLY A 52 28.65 10.47 1.46
C GLY A 52 28.83 9.10 0.78
N SER A 53 29.65 8.21 1.31
CA SER A 53 29.81 6.79 0.96
C SER A 53 29.16 5.82 1.97
N CYS A 54 28.75 6.26 3.15
CA CYS A 54 28.09 5.42 4.14
C CYS A 54 26.57 5.51 4.04
N LEU A 55 25.92 4.41 4.39
CA LEU A 55 24.47 4.27 4.41
C LEU A 55 24.03 4.20 5.87
N LYS A 56 23.12 5.09 6.28
CA LYS A 56 22.50 5.03 7.61
C LYS A 56 21.02 4.65 7.50
N PRO A 57 20.49 3.88 8.46
CA PRO A 57 19.06 3.59 8.49
C PRO A 57 18.27 4.86 8.74
N THR A 58 17.11 4.97 8.10
CA THR A 58 16.17 6.08 8.28
C THR A 58 15.69 6.15 9.73
N THR A 59 15.76 7.35 10.32
CA THR A 59 15.25 7.62 11.67
C THR A 59 13.72 7.58 11.70
N LYS A 60 13.12 7.53 12.89
CA LYS A 60 11.65 7.53 13.03
C LYS A 60 11.05 8.83 12.49
N GLU A 61 11.72 9.95 12.69
CA GLU A 61 11.32 11.28 12.25
C GLU A 61 11.34 11.38 10.72
N GLU A 62 12.41 10.88 10.08
CA GLU A 62 12.52 10.82 8.62
C GLU A 62 11.48 9.86 8.02
N LEU A 63 11.25 8.70 8.65
CA LEU A 63 10.21 7.77 8.23
C LEU A 63 8.82 8.39 8.32
N LEU A 64 8.50 9.09 9.42
CA LEU A 64 7.24 9.81 9.56
C LEU A 64 7.07 10.86 8.47
N SER A 65 8.12 11.65 8.21
CA SER A 65 8.13 12.64 7.13
C SER A 65 7.83 11.99 5.77
N MET A 66 8.42 10.82 5.51
CA MET A 66 8.23 10.09 4.27
C MET A 66 6.81 9.54 4.10
N VAL A 67 6.22 8.98 5.16
CA VAL A 67 4.82 8.53 5.13
C VAL A 67 3.87 9.69 4.85
N LEU A 68 4.10 10.85 5.48
CA LEU A 68 3.31 12.06 5.24
C LEU A 68 3.46 12.58 3.80
N LYS A 69 4.70 12.61 3.28
CA LYS A 69 4.98 12.97 1.88
C LYS A 69 4.23 12.04 0.92
N CYS A 70 4.29 10.73 1.16
CA CYS A 70 3.65 9.71 0.34
C CYS A 70 2.12 9.81 0.37
N ALA A 71 1.55 10.04 1.56
CA ALA A 71 0.11 10.24 1.69
C ALA A 71 -0.36 11.51 0.97
N ASN A 72 0.40 12.61 1.06
CA ASN A 72 0.10 13.83 0.32
C ASN A 72 0.19 13.61 -1.20
N PHE A 73 1.24 12.94 -1.68
CA PHE A 73 1.39 12.60 -3.09
C PHE A 73 0.19 11.79 -3.61
N ALA A 74 -0.21 10.73 -2.91
CA ALA A 74 -1.39 9.94 -3.27
C ALA A 74 -2.66 10.81 -3.28
N ALA A 75 -2.82 11.72 -2.31
CA ALA A 75 -3.97 12.62 -2.25
C ALA A 75 -4.03 13.58 -3.44
N GLU A 76 -2.89 14.12 -3.87
CA GLU A 76 -2.78 15.00 -5.03
C GLU A 76 -3.13 14.26 -6.33
N LYS A 77 -2.54 13.07 -6.54
CA LYS A 77 -2.78 12.24 -7.73
C LYS A 77 -4.23 11.78 -7.85
N HIS A 78 -4.86 11.42 -6.72
CA HIS A 78 -6.27 11.00 -6.68
C HIS A 78 -7.26 12.14 -6.40
N SER A 79 -6.85 13.40 -6.48
CA SER A 79 -7.67 14.57 -6.08
C SER A 79 -9.03 14.66 -6.79
N ASN A 80 -9.08 14.27 -8.06
CA ASN A 80 -10.29 14.28 -8.88
C ASN A 80 -11.02 12.92 -8.92
N GLN A 81 -10.45 11.87 -8.32
CA GLN A 81 -11.05 10.54 -8.32
C GLN A 81 -12.04 10.37 -7.16
N ARG A 82 -13.10 9.61 -7.40
CA ARG A 82 -14.13 9.26 -6.41
C ARG A 82 -14.37 7.76 -6.36
N ARG A 83 -14.76 7.27 -5.19
CA ARG A 83 -15.30 5.93 -4.99
C ARG A 83 -16.67 5.83 -5.67
N LYS A 84 -17.09 4.60 -5.96
CA LYS A 84 -18.32 4.31 -6.71
C LYS A 84 -19.53 4.09 -5.80
N ASP A 85 -19.43 4.49 -4.55
CA ASP A 85 -20.50 4.49 -3.57
C ASP A 85 -21.46 5.68 -3.82
N ALA A 86 -22.64 5.63 -3.21
CA ALA A 86 -23.66 6.66 -3.42
C ALA A 86 -23.25 8.07 -2.97
N ALA A 87 -22.29 8.19 -2.05
CA ALA A 87 -21.80 9.47 -1.55
C ALA A 87 -20.62 10.02 -2.38
N GLU A 88 -20.15 9.29 -3.40
CA GLU A 88 -18.97 9.62 -4.18
C GLU A 88 -17.80 9.99 -3.26
N THR A 89 -17.45 9.10 -2.33
CA THR A 89 -16.42 9.39 -1.32
C THR A 89 -15.07 9.68 -2.01
N PRO A 90 -14.26 10.66 -1.56
CA PRO A 90 -12.94 10.92 -2.14
C PRO A 90 -12.05 9.68 -2.19
N TYR A 91 -11.41 9.42 -3.34
CA TYR A 91 -10.71 8.14 -3.54
C TYR A 91 -9.54 7.92 -2.59
N ILE A 92 -8.86 8.98 -2.16
CA ILE A 92 -7.76 8.92 -1.18
C ILE A 92 -8.12 8.17 0.12
N ASN A 93 -9.40 8.14 0.49
CA ASN A 93 -9.85 7.38 1.65
C ASN A 93 -9.56 5.87 1.53
N HIS A 94 -9.51 5.34 0.31
CA HIS A 94 -9.18 3.94 0.04
C HIS A 94 -7.70 3.63 0.29
N PRO A 95 -6.71 4.25 -0.37
CA PRO A 95 -5.30 3.97 -0.05
C PRO A 95 -4.94 4.21 1.42
N LEU A 96 -5.48 5.26 2.05
CA LEU A 96 -5.32 5.50 3.49
C LEU A 96 -5.93 4.36 4.34
N GLY A 97 -7.11 3.89 3.94
CA GLY A 97 -7.79 2.78 4.60
C GLY A 97 -7.06 1.44 4.45
N VAL A 98 -6.48 1.16 3.28
CA VAL A 98 -5.65 -0.02 3.04
C VAL A 98 -4.40 0.02 3.91
N ALA A 99 -3.69 1.15 3.98
CA ALA A 99 -2.55 1.34 4.87
C ALA A 99 -2.95 1.20 6.35
N ASN A 100 -4.12 1.71 6.74
CA ASN A 100 -4.65 1.58 8.10
C ASN A 100 -4.96 0.11 8.46
N ILE A 101 -5.54 -0.67 7.55
CA ILE A 101 -5.80 -2.11 7.76
C ILE A 101 -4.47 -2.84 7.99
N LEU A 102 -3.44 -2.56 7.18
CA LEU A 102 -2.11 -3.15 7.35
C LEU A 102 -1.54 -2.86 8.73
N ALA A 103 -1.51 -1.60 9.15
CA ALA A 103 -0.91 -1.19 10.41
C ALA A 103 -1.70 -1.66 11.65
N ASN A 104 -3.03 -1.52 11.63
CA ASN A 104 -3.87 -1.70 12.82
C ASN A 104 -4.52 -3.07 12.94
N GLU A 105 -4.72 -3.79 11.84
CA GLU A 105 -5.32 -5.13 11.86
C GLU A 105 -4.30 -6.21 11.48
N GLY A 106 -3.39 -5.90 10.56
CA GLY A 106 -2.32 -6.82 10.12
C GLY A 106 -1.05 -6.76 10.97
N SER A 107 -0.91 -5.76 11.85
CA SER A 107 0.33 -5.45 12.59
C SER A 107 1.55 -5.33 11.67
N VAL A 108 1.37 -4.78 10.47
CA VAL A 108 2.42 -4.58 9.48
C VAL A 108 3.00 -3.18 9.65
N TYR A 109 4.27 -3.12 10.02
CA TYR A 109 5.01 -1.86 10.22
C TYR A 109 6.22 -1.71 9.28
N ASP A 110 6.33 -2.58 8.26
CA ASP A 110 7.34 -2.42 7.20
C ASP A 110 6.99 -1.17 6.38
N PRO A 111 7.85 -0.13 6.39
CA PRO A 111 7.58 1.11 5.66
C PRO A 111 7.36 0.91 4.17
N ILE A 112 8.08 -0.01 3.53
CA ILE A 112 7.93 -0.27 2.09
C ILE A 112 6.49 -0.70 1.80
N VAL A 113 5.93 -1.57 2.64
CA VAL A 113 4.56 -2.08 2.47
C VAL A 113 3.55 -0.97 2.70
N ILE A 114 3.76 -0.11 3.70
CA ILE A 114 2.87 1.03 3.98
C ILE A 114 2.91 2.06 2.85
N LEU A 115 4.09 2.43 2.36
CA LEU A 115 4.23 3.35 1.23
C LEU A 115 3.61 2.76 -0.04
N ALA A 116 3.89 1.49 -0.34
CA ALA A 116 3.28 0.82 -1.48
C ALA A 116 1.75 0.73 -1.36
N ALA A 117 1.20 0.52 -0.17
CA ALA A 117 -0.25 0.55 0.06
C ALA A 117 -0.86 1.93 -0.19
N LEU A 118 -0.18 3.02 0.16
CA LEU A 118 -0.63 4.38 -0.15
C LEU A 118 -0.59 4.67 -1.66
N LEU A 119 0.30 4.00 -2.40
CA LEU A 119 0.55 4.26 -3.82
C LEU A 119 -0.06 3.23 -4.78
N HIS A 120 -0.63 2.13 -4.29
CA HIS A 120 -0.92 0.94 -5.09
C HIS A 120 -1.78 1.18 -6.34
N ASP A 121 -2.67 2.18 -6.29
CA ASP A 121 -3.56 2.57 -7.40
C ASP A 121 -3.07 3.78 -8.20
N THR A 122 -1.97 4.43 -7.80
CA THR A 122 -1.54 5.70 -8.43
C THR A 122 -1.14 5.49 -9.88
N VAL A 123 -0.34 4.48 -10.19
CA VAL A 123 0.02 4.13 -11.58
C VAL A 123 -1.18 3.56 -12.35
N GLU A 124 -2.06 2.82 -11.66
CA GLU A 124 -3.20 2.18 -12.29
C GLU A 124 -4.28 3.18 -12.74
N ASP A 125 -4.57 4.19 -11.91
CA ASP A 125 -5.74 5.06 -12.05
C ASP A 125 -5.42 6.55 -12.25
N THR A 126 -4.15 6.95 -12.32
CA THR A 126 -3.73 8.35 -12.50
C THR A 126 -2.65 8.47 -13.58
N GLU A 127 -2.10 9.68 -13.79
CA GLU A 127 -1.00 9.93 -14.72
C GLU A 127 0.40 9.62 -14.15
N THR A 128 0.46 9.02 -12.95
CA THR A 128 1.74 8.64 -12.31
C THR A 128 2.45 7.53 -13.06
N SER A 129 3.77 7.69 -13.23
CA SER A 129 4.64 6.68 -13.83
C SER A 129 5.42 5.92 -12.77
N PHE A 130 5.94 4.74 -13.13
CA PHE A 130 6.83 3.98 -12.25
C PHE A 130 8.12 4.74 -11.96
N GLU A 131 8.67 5.46 -12.94
CA GLU A 131 9.88 6.28 -12.78
C GLU A 131 9.64 7.43 -11.79
N GLU A 132 8.44 8.01 -11.76
CA GLU A 132 8.07 9.01 -10.77
C GLU A 132 8.09 8.42 -9.35
N ILE A 133 7.53 7.22 -9.16
CA ILE A 133 7.55 6.54 -7.85
C ILE A 133 8.98 6.20 -7.44
N GLU A 134 9.79 5.67 -8.35
CA GLU A 134 11.18 5.31 -8.05
C GLU A 134 12.00 6.54 -7.65
N LYS A 135 11.80 7.67 -8.32
CA LYS A 135 12.48 8.92 -7.97
C LYS A 135 12.08 9.46 -6.60
N GLU A 136 10.79 9.38 -6.26
CA GLU A 136 10.26 10.02 -5.05
C GLU A 136 10.29 9.15 -3.80
N PHE A 137 10.18 7.83 -3.97
CA PHE A 137 10.02 6.82 -2.91
C PHE A 137 10.90 5.59 -3.10
N GLY A 138 11.72 5.56 -4.15
CA GLY A 138 12.75 4.56 -4.34
C GLY A 138 12.34 3.27 -5.03
N GLU A 139 13.38 2.53 -5.41
CA GLU A 139 13.27 1.34 -6.24
C GLU A 139 12.42 0.25 -5.56
N THR A 140 12.66 0.01 -4.28
CA THR A 140 12.02 -1.06 -3.52
C THR A 140 10.51 -0.84 -3.38
N VAL A 141 10.06 0.39 -3.12
CA VAL A 141 8.62 0.73 -3.11
C VAL A 141 8.02 0.55 -4.50
N ARG A 142 8.70 1.06 -5.52
CA ARG A 142 8.26 0.96 -6.90
C ARG A 142 8.13 -0.49 -7.39
N LYS A 143 9.02 -1.41 -6.97
CA LYS A 143 8.90 -2.86 -7.22
C LYS A 143 7.59 -3.40 -6.67
N VAL A 144 7.26 -3.11 -5.41
CA VAL A 144 6.01 -3.59 -4.80
C VAL A 144 4.78 -3.00 -5.48
N VAL A 145 4.80 -1.70 -5.81
CA VAL A 145 3.70 -1.05 -6.55
C VAL A 145 3.48 -1.73 -7.91
N ALA A 146 4.55 -2.00 -8.65
CA ALA A 146 4.46 -2.67 -9.95
C ALA A 146 3.84 -4.08 -9.86
N GLU A 147 4.10 -4.83 -8.79
CA GLU A 147 3.50 -6.16 -8.60
C GLU A 147 1.97 -6.12 -8.36
N VAL A 148 1.46 -5.00 -7.83
CA VAL A 148 0.04 -4.82 -7.49
C VAL A 148 -0.74 -3.96 -8.49
N THR A 149 -0.08 -3.36 -9.47
CA THR A 149 -0.71 -2.61 -10.57
C THR A 149 -1.19 -3.54 -11.68
N ASP A 150 -2.45 -3.43 -12.10
CA ASP A 150 -2.93 -4.12 -13.29
C ASP A 150 -2.58 -3.38 -14.59
N ASP A 151 -2.32 -4.12 -15.67
CA ASP A 151 -2.20 -3.56 -17.02
C ASP A 151 -3.57 -3.13 -17.59
N LYS A 152 -3.82 -1.82 -17.61
CA LYS A 152 -5.06 -1.22 -18.14
C LYS A 152 -5.27 -1.37 -19.64
N SER A 153 -4.25 -1.76 -20.40
CA SER A 153 -4.40 -2.06 -21.84
C SER A 153 -5.21 -3.34 -22.08
N LEU A 154 -5.27 -4.22 -21.08
CA LEU A 154 -5.97 -5.50 -21.17
C LEU A 154 -7.47 -5.37 -20.83
N PRO A 155 -8.33 -6.21 -21.44
CA PRO A 155 -9.74 -6.30 -21.07
C PRO A 155 -9.92 -6.60 -19.59
N LYS A 156 -10.97 -6.04 -18.96
CA LYS A 156 -11.24 -6.21 -17.53
C LYS A 156 -11.31 -7.67 -17.06
N ALA A 157 -11.88 -8.57 -17.88
CA ALA A 157 -11.95 -9.99 -17.56
C ALA A 157 -10.55 -10.63 -17.49
N GLU A 158 -9.65 -10.19 -18.38
CA GLU A 158 -8.28 -10.68 -18.44
C GLU A 158 -7.46 -10.17 -17.26
N ARG A 159 -7.59 -8.88 -16.89
CA ARG A 159 -6.96 -8.34 -15.67
C ARG A 159 -7.36 -9.13 -14.43
N LYS A 160 -8.66 -9.45 -14.30
CA LYS A 160 -9.17 -10.28 -13.20
C LYS A 160 -8.58 -11.70 -13.18
N ARG A 161 -8.38 -12.31 -14.35
CA ARG A 161 -7.75 -13.64 -14.48
C ARG A 161 -6.29 -13.58 -14.03
N LEU A 162 -5.54 -12.59 -14.53
CA LEU A 162 -4.14 -12.38 -14.18
C LEU A 162 -3.93 -12.08 -12.70
N GLN A 163 -4.84 -11.35 -12.04
CA GLN A 163 -4.76 -11.16 -10.58
C GLN A 163 -4.82 -12.48 -9.81
N ILE A 164 -5.56 -13.48 -10.29
CA ILE A 164 -5.60 -14.80 -9.65
C ILE A 164 -4.28 -15.53 -9.91
N GLU A 165 -3.82 -15.58 -11.16
CA GLU A 165 -2.63 -16.34 -11.55
C GLU A 165 -1.35 -15.80 -10.94
N ASN A 166 -1.18 -14.48 -10.97
CA ASN A 166 0.03 -13.81 -10.48
C ASN A 166 0.07 -13.72 -8.95
N ALA A 167 -1.05 -13.87 -8.24
CA ALA A 167 -1.11 -13.76 -6.79
C ALA A 167 -0.15 -14.72 -6.08
N THR A 168 0.02 -15.94 -6.58
CA THR A 168 0.92 -16.96 -6.00
C THR A 168 2.38 -16.52 -6.06
N SER A 169 2.78 -15.90 -7.17
CA SER A 169 4.17 -15.50 -7.47
C SER A 169 4.54 -14.11 -6.93
N ARG A 170 3.57 -13.34 -6.41
CA ARG A 170 3.85 -12.05 -5.76
C ARG A 170 4.76 -12.23 -4.54
N SER A 171 5.59 -11.23 -4.28
CA SER A 171 6.36 -11.10 -3.05
C SER A 171 5.43 -11.00 -1.84
N ASP A 172 5.93 -11.35 -0.65
CA ASP A 172 5.14 -11.25 0.59
C ASP A 172 4.66 -9.82 0.84
N ARG A 173 5.48 -8.82 0.50
CA ARG A 173 5.12 -7.40 0.56
C ARG A 173 3.92 -7.07 -0.34
N ALA A 174 3.93 -7.53 -1.59
CA ALA A 174 2.82 -7.33 -2.52
C ALA A 174 1.57 -8.13 -2.12
N LYS A 175 1.73 -9.32 -1.53
CA LYS A 175 0.61 -10.10 -0.96
C LYS A 175 -0.05 -9.39 0.21
N LEU A 176 0.71 -8.76 1.12
CA LEU A 176 0.16 -7.94 2.20
C LEU A 176 -0.72 -6.81 1.67
N VAL A 177 -0.23 -6.01 0.72
CA VAL A 177 -1.00 -4.94 0.08
C VAL A 177 -2.26 -5.52 -0.59
N THR A 178 -2.13 -6.63 -1.31
CA THR A 178 -3.26 -7.31 -1.98
C THR A 178 -4.34 -7.74 -0.98
N LEU A 179 -3.96 -8.35 0.15
CA LEU A 179 -4.90 -8.80 1.17
C LEU A 179 -5.66 -7.63 1.79
N ALA A 180 -4.96 -6.56 2.15
CA ALA A 180 -5.55 -5.36 2.74
C ALA A 180 -6.49 -4.62 1.77
N ASP A 181 -6.10 -4.50 0.48
CA ASP A 181 -6.97 -3.97 -0.59
C ASP A 181 -8.27 -4.76 -0.69
N LYS A 182 -8.20 -6.11 -0.69
CA LYS A 182 -9.40 -6.95 -0.73
C LYS A 182 -10.25 -6.79 0.52
N ILE A 183 -9.67 -6.69 1.71
CA ILE A 183 -10.43 -6.42 2.95
C ILE A 183 -11.20 -5.11 2.82
N TYR A 184 -10.53 -4.03 2.41
CA TYR A 184 -11.16 -2.71 2.31
C TYR A 184 -12.33 -2.73 1.32
N ASN A 185 -12.08 -3.24 0.11
CA ASN A 185 -13.10 -3.28 -0.94
C ASN A 185 -14.29 -4.17 -0.59
N LEU A 186 -14.06 -5.34 0.03
CA LEU A 186 -15.14 -6.22 0.42
C LEU A 186 -16.00 -5.59 1.54
N ARG A 187 -15.38 -4.89 2.50
CA ARG A 187 -16.11 -4.14 3.55
C ARG A 187 -16.94 -3.00 2.96
N ASP A 188 -16.37 -2.26 2.01
CA ASP A 188 -17.09 -1.20 1.29
C ASP A 188 -18.32 -1.76 0.58
N ILE A 189 -18.17 -2.87 -0.15
CA ILE A 189 -19.28 -3.50 -0.86
C ILE A 189 -20.36 -4.02 0.11
N GLN A 190 -19.99 -4.57 1.28
CA GLN A 190 -20.98 -4.98 2.30
C GLN A 190 -21.75 -3.79 2.87
N LYS A 191 -21.09 -2.64 3.02
CA LYS A 191 -21.71 -1.43 3.57
C LYS A 191 -22.62 -0.76 2.55
N SER A 192 -22.12 -0.58 1.33
CA SER A 192 -22.79 0.11 0.25
C SER A 192 -22.23 -0.39 -1.09
N PRO A 193 -22.91 -1.35 -1.75
CA PRO A 193 -22.51 -1.81 -3.05
C PRO A 193 -22.38 -0.63 -4.03
N PRO A 194 -21.44 -0.68 -4.98
CA PRO A 194 -21.29 0.40 -5.94
C PRO A 194 -22.57 0.64 -6.75
N LEU A 195 -22.81 1.90 -7.13
CA LEU A 195 -23.99 2.28 -7.90
C LEU A 195 -24.15 1.42 -9.16
N GLY A 196 -25.36 0.92 -9.37
CA GLY A 196 -25.72 0.06 -10.51
C GLY A 196 -25.21 -1.39 -10.43
N TRP A 197 -24.64 -1.83 -9.31
CA TRP A 197 -24.32 -3.25 -9.12
C TRP A 197 -25.58 -4.04 -8.72
N SER A 198 -25.81 -5.14 -9.42
CA SER A 198 -26.79 -6.15 -8.99
C SER A 198 -26.20 -7.06 -7.92
N ASP A 199 -27.06 -7.75 -7.16
CA ASP A 199 -26.62 -8.76 -6.20
C ASP A 199 -25.78 -9.88 -6.83
N ILE A 200 -26.05 -10.20 -8.11
CA ILE A 200 -25.24 -11.16 -8.88
C ILE A 200 -23.81 -10.64 -9.00
N ARG A 201 -23.64 -9.37 -9.41
CA ARG A 201 -22.33 -8.75 -9.59
C ARG A 201 -21.57 -8.60 -8.27
N VAL A 202 -22.28 -8.32 -7.18
CA VAL A 202 -21.70 -8.35 -5.82
C VAL A 202 -21.15 -9.74 -5.54
N ARG A 203 -21.95 -10.80 -5.73
CA ARG A 203 -21.48 -12.18 -5.52
C ARG A 203 -20.26 -12.50 -6.37
N GLU A 204 -20.30 -12.25 -7.68
CA GLU A 204 -19.18 -12.47 -8.60
C GLU A 204 -17.88 -11.78 -8.14
N TYR A 205 -17.98 -10.58 -7.56
CA TYR A 205 -16.83 -9.91 -6.99
C TYR A 205 -16.26 -10.66 -5.79
N PHE A 206 -17.11 -11.14 -4.87
CA PHE A 206 -16.67 -11.94 -3.72
C PHE A 206 -16.03 -13.26 -4.16
N GLN A 207 -16.60 -13.96 -5.16
CA GLN A 207 -16.03 -15.22 -5.68
C GLN A 207 -14.63 -14.98 -6.25
N TRP A 208 -14.50 -13.93 -7.05
CA TRP A 208 -13.23 -13.53 -7.64
C TRP A 208 -12.21 -13.12 -6.57
N ALA A 209 -12.60 -12.27 -5.61
CA ALA A 209 -11.74 -11.83 -4.53
C ALA A 209 -11.25 -13.01 -3.70
N LYS A 210 -12.10 -14.00 -3.44
CA LYS A 210 -11.72 -15.23 -2.73
C LYS A 210 -10.63 -15.99 -3.48
N LYS A 211 -10.77 -16.17 -4.80
CA LYS A 211 -9.73 -16.86 -5.61
C LYS A 211 -8.38 -16.16 -5.57
N VAL A 212 -8.37 -14.83 -5.59
CA VAL A 212 -7.13 -14.04 -5.42
C VAL A 212 -6.55 -14.26 -4.02
N VAL A 213 -7.38 -14.13 -2.98
CA VAL A 213 -6.97 -14.29 -1.57
C VAL A 213 -6.43 -15.69 -1.28
N ASP A 214 -7.03 -16.74 -1.83
CA ASP A 214 -6.60 -18.12 -1.64
C ASP A 214 -5.15 -18.33 -2.14
N ASN A 215 -4.73 -17.61 -3.18
CA ASN A 215 -3.35 -17.64 -3.71
C ASN A 215 -2.38 -16.71 -2.95
N CYS A 216 -2.87 -15.90 -2.01
CA CYS A 216 -2.08 -15.04 -1.12
C CYS A 216 -1.94 -15.61 0.30
N ARG A 217 -2.48 -16.80 0.60
CA ARG A 217 -2.49 -17.38 1.95
C ARG A 217 -1.09 -17.73 2.45
N GLY A 218 -0.95 -17.76 3.77
CA GLY A 218 0.33 -18.00 4.44
C GLY A 218 1.19 -16.73 4.57
N THR A 219 0.61 -15.56 4.30
CA THR A 219 1.32 -14.26 4.37
C THR A 219 1.05 -13.55 5.69
N ASN A 220 -0.22 -13.47 6.12
CA ASN A 220 -0.59 -12.80 7.37
C ASN A 220 -1.89 -13.38 7.93
N SER A 221 -1.78 -14.13 9.02
CA SER A 221 -2.92 -14.82 9.62
C SER A 221 -4.03 -13.88 10.09
N ALA A 222 -3.71 -12.68 10.56
CA ALA A 222 -4.73 -11.74 11.06
C ALA A 222 -5.61 -11.19 9.93
N LEU A 223 -4.98 -10.77 8.82
CA LEU A 223 -5.69 -10.33 7.62
C LEU A 223 -6.48 -11.48 6.98
N GLU A 224 -5.89 -12.67 6.92
CA GLU A 224 -6.53 -13.87 6.38
C GLU A 224 -7.78 -14.28 7.18
N ASN A 225 -7.70 -14.29 8.51
CA ASN A 225 -8.86 -14.56 9.38
C ASN A 225 -9.97 -13.50 9.23
N THR A 226 -9.57 -12.24 8.98
CA THR A 226 -10.51 -11.15 8.70
C THR A 226 -11.26 -11.40 7.39
N LEU A 227 -10.54 -11.79 6.34
CA LEU A 227 -11.12 -12.16 5.04
C LEU A 227 -12.06 -13.36 5.17
N ASP A 228 -11.66 -14.40 5.91
CA ASP A 228 -12.51 -15.57 6.18
C ASP A 228 -13.82 -15.19 6.88
N SER A 229 -13.75 -14.27 7.83
CA SER A 229 -14.92 -13.75 8.52
C SER A 229 -15.85 -12.98 7.57
N ILE A 230 -15.28 -12.16 6.68
CA ILE A 230 -16.04 -11.41 5.65
C ILE A 230 -16.72 -12.37 4.68
N PHE A 231 -15.99 -13.36 4.15
CA PHE A 231 -16.54 -14.38 3.25
C PHE A 231 -17.63 -15.21 3.95
N ALA A 232 -17.41 -15.66 5.19
CA ALA A 232 -18.41 -16.40 5.94
C ALA A 232 -19.70 -15.60 6.17
N LYS A 233 -19.57 -14.29 6.45
CA LYS A 233 -20.72 -13.39 6.62
C LYS A 233 -21.51 -13.23 5.32
N GLN A 234 -20.84 -12.97 4.20
CA GLN A 234 -21.48 -12.82 2.89
C GLN A 234 -22.21 -14.10 2.45
N CYS A 235 -21.62 -15.27 2.72
CA CYS A 235 -22.25 -16.56 2.47
C CYS A 235 -23.57 -16.71 3.26
N LYS A 236 -23.57 -16.36 4.55
CA LYS A 236 -24.78 -16.39 5.40
C LYS A 236 -25.87 -15.43 4.90
N GLU A 237 -25.51 -14.22 4.48
CA GLU A 237 -26.46 -13.24 3.94
C GLU A 237 -27.08 -13.72 2.62
N THR A 238 -26.25 -14.27 1.73
CA THR A 238 -26.73 -14.84 0.46
C THR A 238 -27.71 -15.99 0.69
N ARG A 239 -27.46 -16.85 1.68
CA ARG A 239 -28.37 -17.95 2.03
C ARG A 239 -29.71 -17.46 2.58
N LYS A 240 -29.72 -16.38 3.37
CA LYS A 240 -30.98 -15.79 3.89
C LYS A 240 -31.86 -15.23 2.77
N ASN A 241 -31.24 -14.66 1.74
CA ASN A 241 -31.94 -14.01 0.63
C ASN A 241 -32.30 -14.99 -0.51
N CYS A 242 -31.82 -16.23 -0.45
CA CYS A 242 -32.20 -17.27 -1.40
C CYS A 242 -33.58 -17.82 -1.05
N ASN A 243 -34.55 -17.63 -1.95
CA ASN A 243 -35.87 -18.27 -1.89
C ASN A 243 -35.83 -19.78 -2.18
N CYS A 244 -34.67 -20.43 -2.07
CA CYS A 244 -34.54 -21.88 -2.15
C CYS A 244 -35.20 -22.52 -0.91
N ILE A 245 -36.51 -22.71 -1.04
CA ILE A 245 -37.43 -23.37 -0.10
C ILE A 245 -36.76 -24.63 0.45
N LYS A 246 -36.58 -24.67 1.79
CA LYS A 246 -36.39 -25.89 2.60
C LYS A 246 -35.63 -27.04 1.91
N ARG A 247 -34.30 -27.08 2.08
CA ARG A 247 -33.46 -28.31 2.06
C ARG A 247 -33.81 -29.39 1.01
N LEU A 248 -33.83 -29.12 -0.29
CA LEU A 248 -34.02 -30.19 -1.29
C LEU A 248 -33.28 -30.00 -2.63
N SER A 249 -32.21 -29.21 -2.69
CA SER A 249 -31.34 -29.17 -3.88
C SER A 249 -29.88 -29.39 -3.50
N PRO A 250 -29.19 -30.42 -4.05
CA PRO A 250 -27.78 -30.70 -3.76
C PRO A 250 -26.85 -29.56 -4.22
N VAL A 251 -27.35 -28.63 -5.04
CA VAL A 251 -26.62 -27.43 -5.49
C VAL A 251 -26.39 -26.43 -4.35
N CYS A 252 -27.14 -26.51 -3.24
CA CYS A 252 -27.02 -25.59 -2.11
C CYS A 252 -26.15 -26.12 -0.95
N ASP A 253 -25.77 -27.40 -0.98
CA ASP A 253 -25.11 -28.10 0.14
C ASP A 253 -23.60 -28.28 -0.06
N GLU A 254 -23.08 -28.03 -1.27
CA GLU A 254 -21.63 -27.92 -1.44
C GLU A 254 -21.16 -26.59 -0.86
N SER A 255 -20.30 -26.69 0.15
CA SER A 255 -19.70 -25.65 0.99
C SER A 255 -18.97 -24.51 0.25
N TYR A 256 -19.09 -24.45 -1.08
CA TYR A 256 -18.34 -23.61 -2.01
C TYR A 256 -19.21 -22.88 -3.06
N LEU A 257 -20.55 -22.99 -3.00
CA LEU A 257 -21.45 -22.33 -3.98
C LEU A 257 -22.13 -21.05 -3.48
N CYS A 258 -21.84 -20.60 -2.27
CA CYS A 258 -22.30 -19.29 -1.79
C CYS A 258 -21.32 -18.15 -2.04
N ILE A 259 -20.06 -18.46 -2.38
CA ILE A 259 -18.99 -17.57 -2.84
C ILE A 259 -18.02 -18.42 -3.66
#